data_AF-A0A8B7HK64-F1
#
_entry.id   AF-A0A8B7HK64-F1
#
_cell.length_a   1.000
_cell.length_b   1.000
_cell.length_c   1.000
_cell.angle_alpha   90.00
_cell.angle_beta   90.00
_cell.angle_gamma   90.00
#
_symmetry.space_group_name_H-M   'P 1'
#
loop_
_entity.id
_entity.type
_entity.pdbx_description
1 polymer ?
#
loop_
_entity_poly.entity_id
_entity_poly.type
_entity_poly.pdbx_seq_one_letter_code
_entity_poly.pdbx_strand_id
1 'polypeptide(L)'
;METVLETEAGEVGKDEVIVKQEKNNEFCLQNSDDKLSESIDDDDEDDSNDEDNEEDSNPKKDTCAPLELMAEFLRAEMEQDYHLAKKLCQMILIYEPENPEAKEFLALIEEMLLMEKGQNPKKDDEDSEEDSSSDSEGESSDDLNDQSSDECEDGS
;
A
#
# COMPACT_ATOMS: atom_id res chain seq x y z
N MET A 1 -16.28 -72.34 5.92
CA MET A 1 -14.95 -72.81 5.49
C MET A 1 -14.28 -71.60 4.87
N GLU A 2 -13.30 -71.05 5.57
CA GLU A 2 -12.39 -70.05 5.03
C GLU A 2 -11.61 -70.65 3.86
N THR A 3 -11.43 -69.89 2.79
CA THR A 3 -10.32 -70.05 1.84
C THR A 3 -9.88 -68.66 1.42
N VAL A 4 -8.70 -68.28 1.88
CA VAL A 4 -7.89 -67.12 1.50
C VAL A 4 -6.92 -67.58 0.40
N LEU A 5 -6.77 -66.83 -0.71
CA LEU A 5 -5.56 -66.65 -1.56
C LEU A 5 -5.81 -65.40 -2.45
N GLU A 6 -5.13 -64.27 -2.22
CA GLU A 6 -3.97 -63.73 -2.99
C GLU A 6 -4.28 -63.43 -4.47
N THR A 7 -3.85 -62.37 -5.17
CA THR A 7 -3.05 -61.13 -5.01
C THR A 7 -3.19 -60.45 -6.39
N GLU A 8 -3.36 -59.12 -6.49
CA GLU A 8 -2.90 -58.40 -7.69
C GLU A 8 -2.44 -56.99 -7.35
N ALA A 9 -1.29 -56.65 -7.90
CA ALA A 9 -0.47 -55.51 -7.58
C ALA A 9 -0.93 -54.25 -8.32
N GLY A 10 -1.03 -53.15 -7.57
CA GLY A 10 -1.14 -51.80 -8.09
C GLY A 10 -0.08 -50.94 -7.42
N GLU A 11 1.10 -50.91 -8.05
CA GLU A 11 2.22 -50.03 -7.73
C GLU A 11 1.95 -48.60 -8.24
N VAL A 12 2.66 -47.64 -7.64
CA VAL A 12 2.71 -46.17 -7.88
C VAL A 12 1.97 -45.42 -6.76
N GLY A 13 2.62 -44.78 -5.80
CA GLY A 13 3.98 -44.30 -5.75
C GLY A 13 3.95 -42.88 -5.17
N LYS A 14 4.99 -42.57 -4.39
CA LYS A 14 5.36 -41.25 -3.84
C LYS A 14 4.76 -40.95 -2.46
N ASP A 15 5.49 -41.45 -1.45
CA ASP A 15 5.78 -40.67 -0.24
C ASP A 15 6.11 -39.23 -0.63
N GLU A 16 5.30 -38.29 -0.20
CA GLU A 16 5.73 -36.89 -0.10
C GLU A 16 5.64 -36.50 1.37
N VAL A 17 6.77 -36.70 2.04
CA VAL A 17 7.07 -36.18 3.36
C VAL A 17 6.98 -34.66 3.28
N ILE A 18 5.86 -34.10 3.70
CA ILE A 18 5.75 -32.65 3.89
C ILE A 18 6.59 -32.31 5.12
N VAL A 19 7.86 -32.03 4.87
CA VAL A 19 8.79 -31.38 5.80
C VAL A 19 8.11 -30.09 6.26
N LYS A 20 7.73 -30.05 7.54
CA LYS A 20 7.40 -28.80 8.23
C LYS A 20 8.67 -27.94 8.23
N GLN A 21 8.79 -27.05 7.25
CA GLN A 21 9.84 -26.04 7.27
C GLN A 21 9.39 -24.93 8.23
N GLU A 22 9.69 -25.14 9.50
CA GLU A 22 9.73 -24.11 10.53
C GLU A 22 10.84 -23.13 10.14
N LYS A 23 10.50 -22.09 9.38
CA LYS A 23 11.42 -20.99 9.09
C LYS A 23 11.47 -20.11 10.33
N ASN A 24 12.41 -20.47 11.19
CA ASN A 24 12.98 -19.59 12.20
C ASN A 24 13.56 -18.37 11.46
N ASN A 25 12.81 -17.27 11.40
CA ASN A 25 13.37 -15.98 11.03
C ASN A 25 14.21 -15.50 12.21
N GLU A 26 15.46 -15.96 12.25
CA GLU A 26 16.51 -15.39 13.07
C GLU A 26 16.72 -13.95 12.57
N PHE A 27 16.25 -13.01 13.37
CA PHE A 27 16.45 -11.58 13.21
C PHE A 27 17.96 -11.29 13.32
N CYS A 28 18.67 -11.34 12.20
CA CYS A 28 20.06 -10.93 12.10
C CYS A 28 20.14 -9.40 12.21
N LEU A 29 20.34 -8.90 13.43
CA LEU A 29 20.84 -7.56 13.66
C LEU A 29 22.26 -7.44 13.10
N GLN A 30 22.37 -6.94 11.87
CA GLN A 30 23.64 -6.54 11.30
C GLN A 30 24.05 -5.18 11.87
N ASN A 31 24.66 -5.22 13.05
CA ASN A 31 25.37 -4.08 13.61
C ASN A 31 26.63 -3.86 12.77
N SER A 32 26.57 -2.90 11.84
CA SER A 32 27.71 -2.47 11.04
C SER A 32 28.44 -1.35 11.78
N ASP A 33 29.25 -1.72 12.78
CA ASP A 33 30.28 -0.85 13.34
C ASP A 33 31.58 -1.04 12.56
N ASP A 34 31.62 -0.52 11.33
CA ASP A 34 32.86 -0.41 10.56
C ASP A 34 33.42 1.01 10.73
N LYS A 35 34.28 1.16 11.73
CA LYS A 35 35.19 2.29 11.89
C LYS A 35 36.61 1.75 11.94
N LEU A 36 37.42 2.29 11.04
CA LEU A 36 38.89 2.32 10.97
C LEU A 36 39.54 1.25 10.10
N SER A 37 39.68 1.57 8.82
CA SER A 37 41.00 1.43 8.17
C SER A 37 41.29 2.64 7.29
N GLU A 38 42.41 3.26 7.60
CA GLU A 38 43.02 4.42 6.96
C GLU A 38 44.13 3.88 6.04
N SER A 39 44.09 4.21 4.75
CA SER A 39 45.26 4.15 3.88
C SER A 39 45.09 5.15 2.72
N ILE A 40 45.90 6.20 2.79
CA ILE A 40 46.28 7.10 1.70
C ILE A 40 47.29 6.36 0.81
N ASP A 41 47.11 6.37 -0.52
CA ASP A 41 47.94 7.14 -1.47
C ASP A 41 47.56 6.89 -2.96
N ASP A 42 47.76 7.96 -3.75
CA ASP A 42 48.02 8.06 -5.20
C ASP A 42 47.07 7.41 -6.24
N ASP A 43 46.48 8.19 -7.15
CA ASP A 43 47.15 8.72 -8.36
C ASP A 43 46.10 9.41 -9.27
N ASP A 44 46.42 10.63 -9.71
CA ASP A 44 45.64 11.45 -10.64
C ASP A 44 45.69 10.87 -12.06
N GLU A 45 44.55 10.59 -12.70
CA GLU A 45 44.42 10.61 -14.17
C GLU A 45 43.02 11.14 -14.56
N ASP A 46 43.08 12.33 -15.15
CA ASP A 46 42.07 13.06 -15.90
C ASP A 46 41.64 12.27 -17.14
N ASP A 47 40.36 11.95 -17.29
CA ASP A 47 39.79 11.85 -18.64
C ASP A 47 38.30 12.25 -18.64
N SER A 48 38.09 13.42 -19.22
CA SER A 48 36.81 14.02 -19.59
C SER A 48 35.95 13.08 -20.44
N ASN A 49 34.83 12.63 -19.88
CA ASN A 49 33.67 12.21 -20.67
C ASN A 49 32.45 13.00 -20.19
N ASP A 50 32.29 14.16 -20.82
CA ASP A 50 31.07 14.95 -20.88
C ASP A 50 30.11 14.27 -21.88
N GLU A 51 29.31 13.31 -21.41
CA GLU A 51 28.19 12.78 -22.19
C GLU A 51 26.95 12.62 -21.28
N ASP A 52 26.02 13.55 -21.49
CA ASP A 52 24.57 13.42 -21.35
C ASP A 52 24.03 12.62 -20.15
N ASN A 53 23.68 13.34 -19.08
CA ASN A 53 22.40 13.05 -18.43
C ASN A 53 21.72 14.34 -17.97
N GLU A 54 21.06 15.03 -18.90
CA GLU A 54 19.90 15.88 -18.56
C GLU A 54 18.72 14.97 -18.16
N GLU A 55 18.85 14.24 -17.06
CA GLU A 55 17.71 13.58 -16.43
C GLU A 55 17.45 14.29 -15.12
N ASP A 56 16.50 15.23 -15.21
CA ASP A 56 15.63 15.77 -14.16
C ASP A 56 15.98 15.31 -12.75
N SER A 57 17.19 15.67 -12.31
CA SER A 57 17.62 15.56 -10.92
C SER A 57 17.03 16.77 -10.24
N ASN A 58 15.70 16.86 -10.30
CA ASN A 58 14.90 17.63 -9.38
C ASN A 58 15.51 17.34 -8.02
N PRO A 59 16.05 18.36 -7.32
CA PRO A 59 16.78 18.13 -6.09
C PRO A 59 15.85 17.33 -5.20
N LYS A 60 16.20 16.06 -4.99
CA LYS A 60 15.46 15.11 -4.17
C LYS A 60 15.59 15.62 -2.74
N LYS A 61 14.86 16.68 -2.43
CA LYS A 61 14.45 16.99 -1.07
C LYS A 61 13.76 15.71 -0.65
N ASP A 62 14.34 14.99 0.30
CA ASP A 62 13.74 13.81 0.92
C ASP A 62 12.42 14.26 1.55
N THR A 63 11.38 14.30 0.73
CA THR A 63 10.04 14.72 1.15
C THR A 63 9.37 13.50 1.70
N CYS A 64 9.70 13.17 2.95
CA CYS A 64 8.89 12.24 3.70
C CYS A 64 7.46 12.79 3.77
N ALA A 65 6.47 11.92 3.62
CA ALA A 65 5.08 12.25 3.79
C ALA A 65 4.86 12.83 5.20
N PRO A 66 3.94 13.80 5.37
CA PRO A 66 3.61 14.31 6.69
C PRO A 66 3.15 13.19 7.64
N LEU A 67 3.60 13.23 8.90
CA LEU A 67 3.24 12.22 9.90
C LEU A 67 1.71 12.08 10.07
N GLU A 68 0.98 13.19 9.99
CA GLU A 68 -0.48 13.19 10.05
C GLU A 68 -1.11 12.37 8.93
N LEU A 69 -0.55 12.46 7.71
CA LEU A 69 -1.01 11.69 6.56
C LEU A 69 -0.77 10.19 6.76
N MET A 70 0.40 9.82 7.28
CA MET A 70 0.73 8.42 7.58
C MET A 70 -0.17 7.85 8.69
N ALA A 71 -0.42 8.62 9.75
CA ALA A 71 -1.30 8.23 10.83
C ALA A 71 -2.76 8.07 10.37
N GLU A 72 -3.24 8.96 9.51
CA GLU A 72 -4.56 8.85 8.90
C GLU A 72 -4.66 7.61 8.00
N PHE A 73 -3.63 7.32 7.20
CA PHE A 73 -3.58 6.11 6.38
C PHE A 73 -3.72 4.84 7.22
N LEU A 74 -2.93 4.73 8.30
CA LEU A 74 -2.97 3.57 9.20
C LEU A 74 -4.31 3.46 9.92
N ARG A 75 -4.93 4.59 10.30
CA ARG A 75 -6.28 4.59 10.88
C ARG A 75 -7.32 4.07 9.90
N ALA A 76 -7.31 4.55 8.65
CA ALA A 76 -8.21 4.06 7.60
C ALA A 76 -8.02 2.56 7.32
N GLU A 77 -6.78 2.07 7.34
CA GLU A 77 -6.48 0.64 7.22
C GLU A 77 -7.07 -0.19 8.38
N MET A 78 -6.88 0.27 9.62
CA MET A 78 -7.44 -0.40 10.81
C MET A 78 -8.98 -0.40 10.82
N GLU A 79 -9.59 0.68 10.32
CA GLU A 79 -11.05 0.81 10.18
C GLU A 79 -11.60 0.07 8.94
N GLN A 80 -10.72 -0.52 8.12
CA GLN A 80 -11.05 -1.19 6.87
C GLN A 80 -11.74 -0.28 5.84
N ASP A 81 -11.54 1.04 5.95
CA ASP A 81 -11.93 1.98 4.90
C ASP A 81 -10.86 1.98 3.80
N TYR A 82 -10.89 0.94 2.99
CA TYR A 82 -9.95 0.74 1.89
C TYR A 82 -10.09 1.81 0.79
N HIS A 83 -11.23 2.47 0.70
CA HIS A 83 -11.42 3.59 -0.23
C HIS A 83 -10.64 4.83 0.22
N LEU A 84 -10.71 5.17 1.50
CA LEU A 84 -9.91 6.25 2.07
C LEU A 84 -8.42 5.88 2.09
N ALA A 85 -8.08 4.67 2.54
CA ALA A 85 -6.70 4.18 2.57
C ALA A 85 -6.04 4.25 1.18
N LYS A 86 -6.75 3.90 0.10
CA LYS A 86 -6.25 4.03 -1.28
C LYS A 86 -5.85 5.47 -1.60
N LYS A 87 -6.72 6.44 -1.30
CA LYS A 87 -6.46 7.86 -1.58
C LYS A 87 -5.25 8.37 -0.79
N LEU A 88 -5.18 8.02 0.50
CA LEU A 88 -4.09 8.44 1.38
C LEU A 88 -2.76 7.80 0.96
N CYS A 89 -2.77 6.52 0.56
CA CYS A 89 -1.61 5.82 0.00
C CYS A 89 -1.08 6.49 -1.28
N GLN A 90 -1.98 6.89 -2.19
CA GLN A 90 -1.61 7.68 -3.37
C GLN A 90 -1.02 9.04 -3.00
N MET A 91 -1.56 9.72 -1.98
CA MET A 91 -0.99 10.96 -1.48
C MET A 91 0.42 10.75 -0.92
N ILE A 92 0.66 9.67 -0.16
CA ILE A 92 2.01 9.31 0.34
C ILE A 92 2.98 9.15 -0.85
N LEU A 93 2.57 8.47 -1.92
CA LEU A 93 3.39 8.29 -3.13
C LEU A 93 3.70 9.60 -3.89
N ILE A 94 2.93 10.68 -3.70
CA ILE A 94 3.27 12.00 -4.25
C ILE A 94 4.47 12.59 -3.51
N TYR A 95 4.56 12.37 -2.20
CA TYR A 95 5.70 12.82 -1.38
C TYR A 95 6.90 11.89 -1.55
N GLU A 96 6.64 10.58 -1.53
CA GLU A 96 7.65 9.53 -1.55
C GLU A 96 7.43 8.59 -2.76
N PRO A 97 7.74 9.03 -3.98
CA PRO A 97 7.47 8.26 -5.20
C PRO A 97 8.26 6.95 -5.28
N GLU A 98 9.38 6.86 -4.57
CA GLU A 98 10.22 5.66 -4.52
C GLU A 98 9.98 4.77 -3.30
N ASN A 99 8.99 5.08 -2.45
CA ASN A 99 8.64 4.25 -1.29
C ASN A 99 8.09 2.88 -1.76
N PRO A 100 8.83 1.77 -1.55
CA PRO A 100 8.37 0.46 -1.98
C PRO A 100 7.18 -0.05 -1.14
N GLU A 101 7.13 0.26 0.15
CA GLU A 101 6.05 -0.16 1.04
C GLU A 101 4.70 0.41 0.59
N ALA A 102 4.65 1.71 0.24
CA ALA A 102 3.44 2.35 -0.23
C ALA A 102 2.96 1.76 -1.58
N LYS A 103 3.88 1.36 -2.46
CA LYS A 103 3.52 0.66 -3.71
C LYS A 103 2.89 -0.71 -3.42
N GLU A 104 3.43 -1.46 -2.46
CA GLU A 104 2.88 -2.76 -2.04
C GLU A 104 1.50 -2.61 -1.36
N PHE A 105 1.36 -1.64 -0.46
CA PHE A 105 0.07 -1.35 0.17
C PHE A 105 -1.00 -0.96 -0.85
N LEU A 106 -0.64 -0.15 -1.85
CA LEU A 106 -1.59 0.24 -2.89
C LEU A 106 -2.12 -0.99 -3.65
N ALA A 107 -1.23 -1.91 -4.04
CA ALA A 107 -1.61 -3.14 -4.72
C ALA A 107 -2.53 -4.02 -3.86
N LEU A 108 -2.21 -4.17 -2.57
CA LEU A 108 -3.03 -4.94 -1.64
C LEU A 108 -4.41 -4.31 -1.41
N ILE A 109 -4.47 -2.98 -1.23
CA ILE A 109 -5.73 -2.26 -1.04
C ILE A 109 -6.63 -2.40 -2.29
N GLU A 110 -6.05 -2.34 -3.49
CA GLU A 110 -6.78 -2.58 -4.74
C GLU A 110 -7.34 -3.99 -4.84
N GLU A 111 -6.59 -4.99 -4.38
CA GLU A 111 -7.05 -6.38 -4.29
C GLU A 111 -8.21 -6.52 -3.28
N MET A 112 -8.11 -5.93 -2.09
CA MET A 112 -9.15 -5.97 -1.06
C MET A 112 -10.47 -5.36 -1.57
N LEU A 113 -10.40 -4.21 -2.24
CA LEU A 113 -11.56 -3.55 -2.85
C LEU A 113 -12.21 -4.41 -3.96
N LEU A 114 -11.41 -5.17 -4.72
CA LEU A 114 -11.92 -6.06 -5.74
C LEU A 114 -12.64 -7.27 -5.13
N MET A 115 -12.09 -7.83 -4.05
CA MET A 115 -12.70 -8.93 -3.31
C MET A 115 -14.01 -8.53 -2.63
N GLU A 116 -14.07 -7.32 -2.05
CA GLU A 116 -15.28 -6.77 -1.43
C GLU A 116 -16.45 -6.70 -2.43
N LYS A 117 -16.18 -6.28 -3.67
CA LYS A 117 -17.19 -6.21 -4.73
C LYS A 117 -17.72 -7.60 -5.15
N GLY A 118 -16.93 -8.65 -4.98
CA GLY A 118 -17.30 -10.04 -5.28
C GLY A 118 -17.98 -10.77 -4.12
N GLN A 119 -17.75 -10.34 -2.88
CA GLN A 119 -18.24 -10.98 -1.66
C GLN A 119 -19.58 -10.42 -1.15
N ASN A 120 -20.42 -9.90 -2.03
CA ASN A 120 -21.81 -9.59 -1.72
C ASN A 120 -22.73 -10.71 -2.24
N PRO A 121 -22.73 -11.94 -1.68
CA PRO A 121 -23.81 -12.87 -1.94
C PRO A 121 -25.06 -12.29 -1.27
N LYS A 122 -25.93 -11.70 -2.11
CA LYS A 122 -27.35 -11.44 -1.83
C LYS A 122 -27.88 -12.48 -0.83
N LYS A 123 -28.13 -12.04 0.39
CA LYS A 123 -29.02 -12.76 1.31
C LYS A 123 -30.36 -12.04 1.24
N ASP A 124 -31.35 -12.83 0.82
CA ASP A 124 -32.80 -12.59 0.69
C ASP A 124 -33.22 -11.59 -0.41
N ASP A 125 -33.74 -12.03 -1.55
CA ASP A 125 -35.06 -12.67 -1.78
C ASP A 125 -36.21 -11.71 -1.48
N GLU A 126 -36.67 -10.98 -2.51
CA GLU A 126 -38.07 -10.95 -2.94
C GLU A 126 -38.25 -10.02 -4.16
N ASP A 127 -39.01 -10.55 -5.10
CA ASP A 127 -39.55 -9.96 -6.33
C ASP A 127 -40.26 -8.62 -6.07
N SER A 128 -39.92 -7.57 -6.83
CA SER A 128 -40.73 -6.35 -6.95
C SER A 128 -40.34 -5.59 -8.22
N GLU A 129 -40.86 -6.10 -9.34
CA GLU A 129 -41.08 -5.36 -10.57
C GLU A 129 -42.12 -4.24 -10.32
N GLU A 130 -41.72 -2.97 -10.21
CA GLU A 130 -42.63 -1.87 -10.53
C GLU A 130 -41.87 -0.65 -11.11
N ASP A 131 -42.18 -0.41 -12.38
CA ASP A 131 -41.80 0.70 -13.25
C ASP A 131 -42.70 1.92 -12.98
N SER A 132 -42.16 3.11 -12.69
CA SER A 132 -42.73 4.39 -13.15
C SER A 132 -41.99 5.64 -12.67
N SER A 133 -41.29 6.27 -13.62
CA SER A 133 -41.57 7.61 -14.17
C SER A 133 -41.61 8.88 -13.27
N SER A 134 -40.66 9.78 -13.58
CA SER A 134 -40.79 11.23 -13.86
C SER A 134 -40.93 12.28 -12.76
N ASP A 135 -40.30 13.43 -13.09
CA ASP A 135 -40.47 14.81 -12.60
C ASP A 135 -39.82 15.19 -11.25
N SER A 136 -39.25 16.37 -11.04
CA SER A 136 -38.96 17.57 -11.84
C SER A 136 -38.42 18.62 -10.85
N GLU A 137 -37.49 19.47 -11.33
CA GLU A 137 -37.20 20.87 -10.95
C GLU A 137 -37.03 21.28 -9.45
N GLY A 138 -35.98 22.06 -9.15
CA GLY A 138 -36.06 22.98 -8.00
C GLY A 138 -34.75 23.56 -7.46
N GLU A 139 -34.35 24.68 -8.03
CA GLU A 139 -33.36 25.66 -7.56
C GLU A 139 -33.45 26.02 -6.06
N SER A 140 -32.30 26.28 -5.40
CA SER A 140 -32.23 27.36 -4.42
C SER A 140 -30.83 27.97 -4.38
N SER A 141 -30.74 29.18 -4.91
CA SER A 141 -29.60 30.10 -4.85
C SER A 141 -29.51 30.83 -3.48
N ASP A 142 -28.35 31.46 -3.25
CA ASP A 142 -28.06 32.57 -2.32
C ASP A 142 -28.00 32.32 -0.80
N ASP A 143 -26.82 32.56 -0.19
CA ASP A 143 -26.58 33.76 0.64
C ASP A 143 -25.06 33.84 0.99
N LEU A 144 -24.29 34.70 0.31
CA LEU A 144 -23.83 36.02 0.78
C LEU A 144 -22.85 36.02 1.99
N ASN A 145 -21.59 36.22 1.62
CA ASN A 145 -20.51 36.93 2.30
C ASN A 145 -20.88 37.74 3.57
N ASP A 146 -20.30 37.41 4.73
CA ASP A 146 -20.10 38.36 5.83
C ASP A 146 -18.66 38.32 6.38
N GLN A 147 -17.93 39.33 5.95
CA GLN A 147 -16.74 39.89 6.57
C GLN A 147 -16.92 40.17 8.07
N SER A 148 -15.95 39.81 8.90
CA SER A 148 -15.76 40.50 10.19
C SER A 148 -14.27 40.62 10.49
N SER A 149 -13.78 41.83 10.24
CA SER A 149 -12.57 42.39 10.85
C SER A 149 -12.80 42.59 12.35
N ASP A 150 -11.78 42.39 13.20
CA ASP A 150 -11.50 43.34 14.29
C ASP A 150 -10.08 43.12 14.82
N GLU A 151 -9.33 44.22 14.90
CA GLU A 151 -7.99 44.31 15.44
C GLU A 151 -8.05 44.76 16.90
N CYS A 152 -7.23 44.19 17.79
CA CYS A 152 -6.62 44.97 18.86
C CYS A 152 -5.38 44.29 19.48
N GLU A 153 -4.28 45.03 19.36
CA GLU A 153 -3.09 45.03 20.20
C GLU A 153 -3.46 45.38 21.65
N ASP A 154 -2.96 44.65 22.64
CA ASP A 154 -2.59 45.25 23.92
C ASP A 154 -1.51 44.41 24.60
N GLY A 155 -0.31 45.00 24.70
CA GLY A 155 0.78 44.49 25.48
C GLY A 155 0.67 44.96 26.92
N SER A 156 0.88 44.05 27.87
CA SER A 156 1.28 44.34 29.25
C SER A 156 1.93 43.11 29.88
#